data_AF-A0AAW8U3V5-F1
#
_entry.id   AF-A0AAW8U3V5-F1
#
_cell.length_a   1.000
_cell.length_b   1.000
_cell.length_c   1.000
_cell.angle_alpha   90.00
_cell.angle_beta   90.00
_cell.angle_gamma   90.00
#
_symmetry.space_group_name_H-M   'P 1'
#
loop_
_entity.id
_entity.type
_entity.pdbx_description
1 polymer ?
#
loop_
_entity_poly.entity_id
_entity_poly.type
_entity_poly.pdbx_seq_one_letter_code
_entity_poly.pdbx_strand_id
1 'polypeptide(L)'
;MSITVETAKDHAKDPAVLCCRAEGNIIIEPSNLEDPAIFPDLEDSGLLEIPENCLTIEEVLGAKLLATTDALVPLTPDLVEGAKVIEEEVAVEETVEEAVEETAAVAPTQVVQTGAVSTNQTIKIHIAEGKGIDLELPIVMAGGTQSAPVAQNEAPAAQATSLEATQTVEAEVEEEAIKMRSVKREHIQIKEVVFGEETKIEGTTLTLKDPKVLGPEAVELEELVTDMKIDIITPDRYGEYSETIMDVQPIATKTEGDLGHGVTRVLDGVVMVVTGTDENGVQIGEFGSSEGELDRNIMWGRPGAPEKGEIFVKTQVTIKAGANMERPGPLAAHKASDYITQQIREALKVADSSLVYKEDELVQYRRPGKKKVLIIKEIMGQGAMHDNLIMPVEPVGTLGAKPNVDLGNLPVILAPTEVMDGGIHALTCIGPASKETSRHYWREPLVLEAMNDEEIDLVGVMFVGSPQANSEKYYVSKRLGMTVEAMGIDGAIVTTEGFGNNHIDFASHIEEVGKRGIHVVGDTYSAVQGALVVGNKQMIAMVDNNKSKQGIENEILSNNTLCKEDAIRDLAMLKTLMGGGTIKEAERKWNPNVKENNIEVIEKTLGQKVERVENEQILPKSKKRQEIYEKE
;
A
#
# COMPACT_ATOMS: atom_id res chain seq x y z
N MET A 1 -21.99 6.29 9.38
CA MET A 1 -21.31 7.62 9.38
C MET A 1 -22.29 8.60 8.77
N SER A 2 -22.41 9.82 9.30
CA SER A 2 -23.41 10.74 8.74
C SER A 2 -23.07 11.22 7.34
N ILE A 3 -24.09 11.39 6.51
CA ILE A 3 -23.91 11.78 5.10
C ILE A 3 -23.58 13.26 4.94
N THR A 4 -22.85 13.59 3.88
CA THR A 4 -22.57 14.98 3.50
C THR A 4 -23.73 15.59 2.72
N VAL A 5 -23.71 16.91 2.52
CA VAL A 5 -24.70 17.61 1.68
C VAL A 5 -24.68 17.12 0.23
N GLU A 6 -23.52 16.72 -0.28
CA GLU A 6 -23.37 16.19 -1.64
C GLU A 6 -23.96 14.78 -1.73
N THR A 7 -23.61 13.91 -0.79
CA THR A 7 -24.16 12.55 -0.66
C THR A 7 -25.68 12.57 -0.53
N ALA A 8 -26.24 13.49 0.26
CA ALA A 8 -27.69 13.60 0.44
C ALA A 8 -28.45 14.01 -0.84
N LYS A 9 -27.76 14.64 -1.82
CA LYS A 9 -28.36 14.93 -3.13
C LYS A 9 -28.32 13.72 -4.05
N ASP A 10 -27.20 13.01 -4.06
CA ASP A 10 -27.04 11.80 -4.87
C ASP A 10 -28.03 10.70 -4.43
N HIS A 11 -28.31 10.62 -3.13
CA HIS A 11 -29.21 9.66 -2.51
C HIS A 11 -30.57 10.26 -2.11
N ALA A 12 -31.00 11.34 -2.77
CA ALA A 12 -32.23 12.07 -2.41
C ALA A 12 -33.46 11.16 -2.25
N LYS A 13 -33.59 10.15 -3.13
CA LYS A 13 -34.73 9.22 -3.18
C LYS A 13 -34.56 7.97 -2.32
N ASP A 14 -33.42 7.80 -1.67
CA ASP A 14 -33.19 6.64 -0.81
C ASP A 14 -33.82 6.83 0.56
N PRO A 15 -34.06 5.75 1.33
CA PRO A 15 -34.69 5.82 2.65
C PRO A 15 -33.93 6.72 3.62
N ALA A 16 -34.64 7.45 4.47
CA ALA A 16 -34.04 8.28 5.50
C ALA A 16 -33.94 7.49 6.82
N VAL A 17 -32.70 7.22 7.25
CA VAL A 17 -32.41 6.52 8.51
C VAL A 17 -31.49 7.38 9.36
N LEU A 18 -31.71 7.45 10.68
CA LEU A 18 -30.84 8.23 11.57
C LEU A 18 -29.46 7.57 11.74
N CYS A 19 -28.37 8.35 11.57
CA CYS A 19 -27.00 7.85 11.77
C CYS A 19 -26.64 7.67 13.25
N CYS A 20 -27.23 8.49 14.11
CA CYS A 20 -26.92 8.60 15.52
C CYS A 20 -28.20 8.90 16.28
N ARG A 21 -28.20 8.64 17.59
CA ARG A 21 -29.29 9.09 18.45
C ARG A 21 -29.44 10.61 18.33
N ALA A 22 -30.66 11.05 18.00
CA ALA A 22 -31.01 12.44 17.82
C ALA A 22 -32.02 12.86 18.90
N GLU A 23 -31.81 14.04 19.49
CA GLU A 23 -32.77 14.61 20.44
C GLU A 23 -34.03 15.10 19.70
N GLY A 24 -35.19 14.95 20.35
CA GLY A 24 -36.43 15.48 19.79
C GLY A 24 -36.41 17.01 19.66
N ASN A 25 -37.15 17.51 18.68
CA ASN A 25 -37.25 18.91 18.28
C ASN A 25 -36.06 19.53 17.53
N ILE A 26 -35.12 18.71 17.02
CA ILE A 26 -34.11 19.20 16.08
C ILE A 26 -34.67 19.28 14.66
N ILE A 27 -33.99 20.06 13.81
CA ILE A 27 -34.19 20.04 12.35
C ILE A 27 -33.25 19.01 11.76
N ILE A 28 -33.76 18.15 10.88
CA ILE A 28 -32.98 17.10 10.24
C ILE A 28 -32.12 17.71 9.15
N GLU A 29 -30.81 17.54 9.31
CA GLU A 29 -29.76 17.90 8.36
C GLU A 29 -29.07 16.65 7.82
N PRO A 30 -28.30 16.73 6.71
CA PRO A 30 -27.57 15.58 6.18
C PRO A 30 -26.69 14.88 7.23
N SER A 31 -26.08 15.66 8.14
CA SER A 31 -25.27 15.13 9.23
C SER A 31 -26.03 14.31 10.29
N ASN A 32 -27.36 14.21 10.19
CA ASN A 32 -28.19 13.36 11.05
C ASN A 32 -28.59 12.04 10.38
N LEU A 33 -28.37 11.90 9.08
CA LEU A 33 -28.82 10.76 8.28
C LEU A 33 -27.66 9.81 7.98
N GLU A 34 -27.95 8.52 7.99
CA GLU A 34 -27.00 7.45 7.70
C GLU A 34 -26.86 7.25 6.18
N ASP A 35 -25.72 6.70 5.76
CA ASP A 35 -25.43 6.46 4.35
C ASP A 35 -26.26 5.30 3.79
N PRO A 36 -27.15 5.52 2.79
CA PRO A 36 -27.93 4.45 2.20
C PRO A 36 -27.09 3.33 1.58
N ALA A 37 -25.84 3.61 1.20
CA ALA A 37 -24.92 2.61 0.68
C ALA A 37 -24.66 1.45 1.66
N ILE A 38 -24.80 1.69 2.98
CA ILE A 38 -24.59 0.66 4.01
C ILE A 38 -25.88 -0.06 4.44
N PHE A 39 -27.06 0.43 4.04
CA PHE A 39 -28.34 -0.12 4.50
C PHE A 39 -28.50 -1.60 4.22
N PRO A 40 -28.23 -2.09 3.00
CA PRO A 40 -28.50 -3.49 2.78
C PRO A 40 -27.48 -4.41 3.47
N ASP A 41 -26.35 -3.90 4.00
CA ASP A 41 -25.48 -4.67 4.91
C ASP A 41 -26.05 -4.67 6.34
N LEU A 42 -26.64 -3.55 6.77
CA LEU A 42 -27.35 -3.44 8.04
C LEU A 42 -28.61 -4.33 8.07
N GLU A 43 -29.35 -4.43 6.95
CA GLU A 43 -30.49 -5.34 6.79
C GLU A 43 -30.03 -6.81 6.82
N ASP A 44 -28.95 -7.14 6.10
CA ASP A 44 -28.36 -8.48 6.12
C ASP A 44 -27.87 -8.91 7.51
N SER A 45 -27.36 -7.95 8.31
CA SER A 45 -26.94 -8.19 9.70
C SER A 45 -28.11 -8.23 10.70
N GLY A 46 -29.32 -7.87 10.28
CA GLY A 46 -30.51 -7.73 11.12
C GLY A 46 -30.47 -6.52 12.07
N LEU A 47 -29.57 -5.57 11.83
CA LEU A 47 -29.45 -4.32 12.61
C LEU A 47 -30.42 -3.23 12.13
N LEU A 48 -30.90 -3.34 10.89
CA LEU A 48 -31.84 -2.40 10.29
C LEU A 48 -32.97 -3.19 9.61
N GLU A 49 -34.19 -2.67 9.72
CA GLU A 49 -35.34 -3.15 8.96
C GLU A 49 -36.05 -1.91 8.44
N ILE A 50 -36.06 -1.71 7.12
CA ILE A 50 -36.66 -0.52 6.52
C ILE A 50 -38.12 -0.84 6.16
N PRO A 51 -39.10 -0.22 6.84
CA PRO A 51 -40.50 -0.46 6.54
C PRO A 51 -40.93 0.23 5.24
N GLU A 52 -41.97 -0.28 4.58
CA GLU A 52 -42.48 0.27 3.31
C GLU A 52 -42.90 1.75 3.39
N ASN A 53 -43.22 2.25 4.58
CA ASN A 53 -43.62 3.64 4.83
C ASN A 53 -42.46 4.55 5.27
N CYS A 54 -41.21 4.12 5.09
CA CYS A 54 -40.05 4.96 5.34
C CYS A 54 -40.03 6.16 4.37
N LEU A 55 -39.81 7.36 4.90
CA LEU A 55 -39.64 8.57 4.09
C LEU A 55 -38.25 8.59 3.44
N THR A 56 -38.12 9.30 2.34
CA THR A 56 -36.85 9.50 1.63
C THR A 56 -36.03 10.65 2.23
N ILE A 57 -34.73 10.67 1.92
CA ILE A 57 -33.82 11.75 2.37
C ILE A 57 -34.34 13.13 1.97
N GLU A 58 -34.83 13.31 0.74
CA GLU A 58 -35.32 14.60 0.27
C GLU A 58 -36.59 15.08 0.98
N GLU A 59 -37.44 14.15 1.40
CA GLU A 59 -38.67 14.42 2.14
C GLU A 59 -38.39 14.88 3.56
N VAL A 60 -37.41 14.29 4.24
CA VAL A 60 -37.10 14.60 5.64
C VAL A 60 -36.14 15.78 5.84
N LEU A 61 -35.36 16.16 4.82
CA LEU A 61 -34.40 17.26 4.96
C LEU A 61 -35.12 18.60 5.19
N GLY A 62 -34.87 19.19 6.37
CA GLY A 62 -35.55 20.38 6.87
C GLY A 62 -36.81 20.10 7.70
N ALA A 63 -37.23 18.84 7.82
CA ALA A 63 -38.30 18.43 8.72
C ALA A 63 -37.82 18.41 10.18
N LYS A 64 -38.77 18.55 11.10
CA LYS A 64 -38.52 18.55 12.53
C LYS A 64 -38.74 17.16 13.12
N LEU A 65 -37.75 16.64 13.85
CA LEU A 65 -37.90 15.36 14.56
C LEU A 65 -38.80 15.56 15.79
N LEU A 66 -39.84 14.73 15.96
CA LEU A 66 -40.87 14.94 17.00
C LEU A 66 -40.47 14.41 18.39
N ALA A 67 -39.67 13.35 18.44
CA ALA A 67 -39.24 12.69 19.67
C ALA A 67 -37.75 12.36 19.62
N THR A 68 -37.14 12.13 20.78
CA THR A 68 -35.77 11.61 20.84
C THR A 68 -35.77 10.19 20.31
N THR A 69 -34.99 9.94 19.27
CA THR A 69 -34.97 8.69 18.53
C THR A 69 -33.54 8.16 18.48
N ASP A 70 -33.37 6.85 18.71
CA ASP A 70 -32.06 6.21 18.68
C ASP A 70 -31.50 6.10 17.24
N ALA A 71 -30.23 5.71 17.14
CA ALA A 71 -29.58 5.49 15.84
C ALA A 71 -30.20 4.30 15.09
N LEU A 72 -30.02 4.26 13.77
CA LEU A 72 -30.50 3.20 12.86
C LEU A 72 -32.03 3.03 12.87
N VAL A 73 -32.76 4.10 13.19
CA VAL A 73 -34.22 4.12 13.09
C VAL A 73 -34.63 4.78 11.76
N PRO A 74 -35.34 4.06 10.87
CA PRO A 74 -35.96 4.63 9.68
C PRO A 74 -36.98 5.70 10.05
N LEU A 75 -36.97 6.83 9.34
CA LEU A 75 -37.84 7.96 9.60
C LEU A 75 -39.18 7.76 8.88
N THR A 76 -40.22 7.52 9.66
CA THR A 76 -41.60 7.40 9.18
C THR A 76 -42.38 8.69 9.43
N PRO A 77 -43.54 8.90 8.75
CA PRO A 77 -44.34 10.13 8.89
C PRO A 77 -44.76 10.48 10.32
N ASP A 78 -44.86 9.51 11.23
CA ASP A 78 -45.22 9.71 12.64
C ASP A 78 -44.07 10.23 13.50
N LEU A 79 -42.82 10.15 13.02
CA LEU A 79 -41.63 10.60 13.75
C LEU A 79 -41.19 12.02 13.38
N VAL A 80 -41.74 12.60 12.31
CA VAL A 80 -41.31 13.89 11.78
C VAL A 80 -42.49 14.83 11.50
N GLU A 81 -42.28 16.12 11.72
CA GLU A 81 -43.21 17.20 11.41
C GLU A 81 -42.62 18.06 10.30
N GLY A 82 -43.40 18.31 9.24
CA GLY A 82 -42.97 19.15 8.12
C GLY A 82 -42.13 18.43 7.05
N ALA A 83 -42.22 17.09 6.97
CA ALA A 83 -41.71 16.34 5.83
C ALA A 83 -42.40 16.84 4.54
N LYS A 84 -41.62 16.96 3.46
CA LYS A 84 -42.14 17.37 2.16
C LYS A 84 -43.00 16.24 1.61
N VAL A 85 -44.15 16.58 1.03
CA VAL A 85 -44.96 15.62 0.27
C VAL A 85 -44.52 15.71 -1.18
N ILE A 86 -43.97 14.63 -1.71
CA ILE A 86 -43.57 14.53 -3.11
C ILE A 86 -44.55 13.58 -3.78
N GLU A 87 -45.32 14.09 -4.75
CA GLU A 87 -46.24 13.24 -5.53
C GLU A 87 -45.42 12.40 -6.53
N GLU A 88 -45.61 11.08 -6.52
CA GLU A 88 -45.02 10.17 -7.53
C GLU A 88 -45.55 10.51 -8.93
N GLU A 89 -44.71 11.07 -9.80
CA GLU A 89 -44.99 11.08 -11.24
C GLU A 89 -44.71 9.69 -11.82
N VAL A 90 -45.79 8.95 -12.06
CA VAL A 90 -45.79 7.76 -12.92
C VAL A 90 -45.44 8.19 -14.34
N ALA A 91 -44.34 7.66 -14.86
CA ALA A 91 -43.81 7.94 -16.19
C ALA A 91 -44.84 7.68 -17.31
N VAL A 92 -45.03 8.68 -18.18
CA VAL A 92 -45.61 8.53 -19.53
C VAL A 92 -44.76 9.32 -20.52
N GLU A 93 -44.29 8.64 -21.56
CA GLU A 93 -43.59 9.21 -22.73
C GLU A 93 -44.50 10.18 -23.51
N GLU A 94 -44.00 11.38 -23.86
CA GLU A 94 -43.92 11.86 -25.25
C GLU A 94 -43.31 13.28 -25.37
N THR A 95 -42.19 13.33 -26.10
CA THR A 95 -41.77 14.29 -27.15
C THR A 95 -42.13 15.80 -27.16
N VAL A 96 -41.04 16.59 -27.14
CA VAL A 96 -40.67 17.79 -27.95
C VAL A 96 -41.39 19.13 -27.70
N GLU A 97 -40.64 20.15 -27.24
CA GLU A 97 -40.26 21.36 -28.01
C GLU A 97 -39.27 22.26 -27.25
N GLU A 98 -38.30 22.82 -27.99
CA GLU A 98 -37.30 23.81 -27.57
C GLU A 98 -37.92 25.18 -27.27
N ALA A 99 -37.33 25.91 -26.31
CA ALA A 99 -37.29 27.37 -26.35
C ALA A 99 -36.06 27.92 -25.59
N VAL A 100 -35.36 28.82 -26.27
CA VAL A 100 -34.14 29.54 -25.90
C VAL A 100 -34.51 30.94 -25.39
N GLU A 101 -33.82 31.47 -24.36
CA GLU A 101 -33.49 32.91 -24.18
C GLU A 101 -32.52 33.06 -22.99
N GLU A 102 -31.23 33.35 -23.18
CA GLU A 102 -30.52 34.62 -23.44
C GLU A 102 -30.18 35.49 -22.20
N THR A 103 -28.88 35.48 -21.89
CA THR A 103 -27.94 36.54 -21.43
C THR A 103 -28.42 37.81 -20.71
N ALA A 104 -27.66 38.20 -19.68
CA ALA A 104 -27.34 39.60 -19.40
C ALA A 104 -25.91 39.76 -18.87
N ALA A 105 -25.17 40.67 -19.51
CA ALA A 105 -23.84 41.17 -19.12
C ALA A 105 -23.93 42.66 -18.72
N VAL A 106 -22.77 43.26 -18.37
CA VAL A 106 -22.33 44.69 -18.41
C VAL A 106 -21.80 45.12 -17.01
N ALA A 107 -20.69 45.87 -16.79
CA ALA A 107 -19.45 46.31 -17.46
C ALA A 107 -18.62 47.15 -16.40
N PRO A 108 -17.59 47.98 -16.69
CA PRO A 108 -16.26 47.91 -16.05
C PRO A 108 -15.75 49.26 -15.42
N THR A 109 -14.42 49.51 -15.45
CA THR A 109 -13.61 50.75 -15.23
C THR A 109 -13.07 51.05 -13.80
N GLN A 110 -11.88 51.61 -13.48
CA GLN A 110 -10.79 52.39 -14.15
C GLN A 110 -9.43 52.27 -13.38
N VAL A 111 -8.34 52.77 -13.99
CA VAL A 111 -6.91 52.76 -13.57
C VAL A 111 -6.44 54.16 -13.10
N VAL A 112 -5.50 54.27 -12.12
CA VAL A 112 -4.58 55.44 -11.93
C VAL A 112 -3.23 55.00 -11.30
N GLN A 113 -2.12 55.58 -11.78
CA GLN A 113 -0.70 55.41 -11.37
C GLN A 113 -0.22 56.40 -10.29
N THR A 114 0.89 56.12 -9.58
CA THR A 114 2.21 56.81 -9.64
C THR A 114 3.09 56.61 -8.38
N GLY A 115 4.42 56.49 -8.56
CA GLY A 115 5.44 56.77 -7.54
C GLY A 115 6.59 55.74 -7.42
N ALA A 116 7.80 56.10 -7.85
CA ALA A 116 9.02 55.27 -7.82
C ALA A 116 10.12 55.86 -6.93
N VAL A 117 10.89 55.01 -6.20
CA VAL A 117 12.26 55.26 -5.71
C VAL A 117 13.03 53.93 -5.64
N SER A 118 14.28 53.92 -6.10
CA SER A 118 15.18 52.77 -6.33
C SER A 118 16.36 52.71 -5.35
N THR A 119 16.79 51.52 -4.91
CA THR A 119 18.21 51.15 -4.61
C THR A 119 18.38 49.62 -4.43
N ASN A 120 19.28 49.00 -5.21
CA ASN A 120 19.66 47.58 -5.15
C ASN A 120 20.74 47.30 -4.07
N GLN A 121 20.53 46.31 -3.20
CA GLN A 121 21.56 45.71 -2.33
C GLN A 121 21.48 44.18 -2.41
N THR A 122 22.64 43.51 -2.46
CA THR A 122 22.78 42.03 -2.48
C THR A 122 23.34 41.55 -1.14
N ILE A 123 22.81 40.46 -0.58
CA ILE A 123 23.31 39.82 0.65
C ILE A 123 24.09 38.56 0.26
N LYS A 124 25.31 38.39 0.80
CA LYS A 124 26.11 37.17 0.67
C LYS A 124 26.10 36.42 2.00
N ILE A 125 25.66 35.17 1.99
CA ILE A 125 25.69 34.27 3.16
C ILE A 125 26.60 33.09 2.82
N HIS A 126 27.58 32.81 3.68
CA HIS A 126 28.50 31.69 3.54
C HIS A 126 28.32 30.73 4.72
N ILE A 127 28.07 29.45 4.44
CA ILE A 127 27.88 28.38 5.45
C ILE A 127 28.95 27.32 5.23
N ALA A 128 29.79 27.11 6.24
CA ALA A 128 31.07 26.42 6.11
C ALA A 128 31.05 24.90 6.34
N GLU A 129 29.92 24.29 6.74
CA GLU A 129 29.86 22.84 6.96
C GLU A 129 28.69 22.20 6.20
N GLY A 130 29.05 21.38 5.21
CA GLY A 130 28.12 20.62 4.36
C GLY A 130 28.25 20.86 2.85
N LYS A 131 29.50 20.91 2.33
CA LYS A 131 29.90 21.01 0.91
C LYS A 131 29.39 22.25 0.14
N GLY A 132 29.97 23.41 0.49
CA GLY A 132 30.34 24.47 -0.47
C GLY A 132 29.23 25.00 -1.38
N ILE A 133 28.17 25.55 -0.80
CA ILE A 133 27.10 26.25 -1.52
C ILE A 133 27.31 27.76 -1.36
N ASP A 134 27.56 28.46 -2.47
CA ASP A 134 27.53 29.92 -2.51
C ASP A 134 26.14 30.39 -2.99
N LEU A 135 25.31 30.88 -2.07
CA LEU A 135 24.01 31.45 -2.39
C LEU A 135 24.14 32.97 -2.61
N GLU A 136 24.11 33.40 -3.87
CA GLU A 136 23.85 34.79 -4.23
C GLU A 136 22.35 34.97 -4.49
N LEU A 137 21.66 35.60 -3.54
CA LEU A 137 20.24 35.93 -3.68
C LEU A 137 20.09 37.41 -4.06
N PRO A 138 19.71 37.73 -5.32
CA PRO A 138 19.23 39.06 -5.65
C PRO A 138 17.83 39.24 -5.06
N ILE A 139 17.63 40.30 -4.28
CA ILE A 139 16.29 40.67 -3.83
C ILE A 139 15.54 41.25 -5.05
N VAL A 140 14.75 40.42 -5.72
CA VAL A 140 13.82 40.87 -6.77
C VAL A 140 12.49 41.21 -6.09
N MET A 141 12.33 42.47 -5.71
CA MET A 141 11.00 43.03 -5.48
C MET A 141 10.34 43.23 -6.85
N ALA A 142 9.28 42.47 -7.10
CA ALA A 142 8.50 42.51 -8.33
C ALA A 142 7.90 43.91 -8.57
N GLY A 143 8.14 44.46 -9.76
CA GLY A 143 7.46 45.68 -10.20
C GLY A 143 8.03 46.30 -11.47
N GLY A 144 7.35 46.10 -12.58
CA GLY A 144 7.20 47.14 -13.61
C GLY A 144 8.30 47.27 -14.66
N THR A 145 7.97 46.74 -15.82
CA THR A 145 8.47 47.06 -17.17
C THR A 145 8.83 48.54 -17.40
N GLN A 146 10.04 48.79 -17.91
CA GLN A 146 10.28 49.83 -18.92
C GLN A 146 11.34 49.41 -19.96
N SER A 147 10.85 49.37 -21.19
CA SER A 147 11.45 49.55 -22.51
C SER A 147 12.91 50.01 -22.65
N ALA A 148 13.62 49.35 -23.57
CA ALA A 148 14.59 49.92 -24.49
C ALA A 148 14.59 49.08 -25.81
N PRO A 149 15.25 49.51 -26.91
CA PRO A 149 14.63 49.95 -28.14
C PRO A 149 14.63 48.92 -29.29
N VAL A 150 13.84 49.28 -30.31
CA VAL A 150 13.67 48.64 -31.61
C VAL A 150 15.01 48.40 -32.33
N ALA A 151 15.20 47.17 -32.81
CA ALA A 151 15.99 46.89 -34.00
C ALA A 151 15.22 45.89 -34.88
N GLN A 152 15.07 46.27 -36.15
CA GLN A 152 14.25 45.66 -37.18
C GLN A 152 14.73 44.26 -37.55
N ASN A 153 13.79 43.36 -37.88
CA ASN A 153 13.91 42.58 -39.10
C ASN A 153 12.56 42.04 -39.59
N GLU A 154 12.47 42.02 -40.91
CA GLU A 154 11.27 41.98 -41.74
C GLU A 154 10.62 40.59 -41.80
N ALA A 155 9.29 40.58 -41.87
CA ALA A 155 8.50 39.43 -42.29
C ALA A 155 8.23 39.50 -43.80
N PRO A 156 8.21 38.37 -44.52
CA PRO A 156 7.41 38.22 -45.72
C PRO A 156 6.06 37.57 -45.41
N ALA A 157 5.05 38.08 -46.09
CA ALA A 157 3.63 37.79 -45.93
C ALA A 157 3.23 36.36 -46.30
N ALA A 158 2.16 35.91 -45.63
CA ALA A 158 1.40 34.72 -45.95
C ALA A 158 0.70 34.83 -47.32
N GLN A 159 0.78 33.77 -48.12
CA GLN A 159 -0.21 33.44 -49.14
C GLN A 159 -0.83 32.09 -48.78
N ALA A 160 -2.16 32.10 -48.70
CA ALA A 160 -2.99 30.94 -48.50
C ALA A 160 -2.99 30.05 -49.75
N THR A 161 -2.68 28.77 -49.57
CA THR A 161 -3.07 27.70 -50.48
C THR A 161 -3.54 26.51 -49.66
N SER A 162 -4.81 26.19 -49.84
CA SER A 162 -5.49 24.98 -49.38
C SER A 162 -4.74 23.72 -49.81
N LEU A 163 -4.42 22.84 -48.86
CA LEU A 163 -4.04 21.47 -49.13
C LEU A 163 -4.80 20.53 -48.20
N GLU A 164 -5.28 19.47 -48.84
CA GLU A 164 -6.19 18.45 -48.36
C GLU A 164 -5.62 17.71 -47.15
N ALA A 165 -6.52 17.37 -46.22
CA ALA A 165 -6.23 16.52 -45.08
C ALA A 165 -5.85 15.12 -45.58
N THR A 166 -4.54 14.89 -45.68
CA THR A 166 -4.00 13.54 -45.77
C THR A 166 -3.75 13.13 -44.33
N GLN A 167 -4.51 12.17 -43.82
CA GLN A 167 -4.18 11.47 -42.58
C GLN A 167 -2.87 10.72 -42.81
N THR A 168 -1.75 11.38 -42.49
CA THR A 168 -0.51 10.69 -42.19
C THR A 168 -0.73 10.02 -40.84
N VAL A 169 -0.93 8.71 -40.87
CA VAL A 169 -0.68 7.86 -39.71
C VAL A 169 0.80 8.08 -39.39
N GLU A 170 1.08 8.92 -38.38
CA GLU A 170 2.41 8.99 -37.81
C GLU A 170 2.72 7.58 -37.32
N ALA A 171 3.65 6.90 -37.98
CA ALA A 171 4.24 5.69 -37.44
C ALA A 171 4.87 6.11 -36.11
N GLU A 172 4.31 5.66 -34.99
CA GLU A 172 4.95 5.77 -33.68
C GLU A 172 6.38 5.24 -33.83
N VAL A 173 7.34 6.15 -33.75
CA VAL A 173 8.73 5.75 -33.54
C VAL A 173 8.75 5.21 -32.12
N GLU A 174 8.76 3.88 -31.98
CA GLU A 174 9.02 3.26 -30.67
C GLU A 174 10.39 3.76 -30.20
N GLU A 175 10.37 4.70 -29.25
CA GLU A 175 11.57 5.14 -28.57
C GLU A 175 12.14 3.95 -27.76
N GLU A 176 13.45 3.72 -27.89
CA GLU A 176 14.09 2.59 -27.21
C GLU A 176 13.96 2.71 -25.68
N ALA A 177 13.80 1.56 -25.02
CA ALA A 177 13.76 1.50 -23.55
C ALA A 177 15.06 2.04 -22.94
N ILE A 178 14.93 2.92 -21.96
CA ILE A 178 16.05 3.60 -21.28
C ILE A 178 16.40 2.82 -20.02
N LYS A 179 17.57 2.17 -20.00
CA LYS A 179 18.13 1.58 -18.76
C LYS A 179 18.45 2.68 -17.77
N MET A 180 17.77 2.70 -16.62
CA MET A 180 17.97 3.73 -15.59
C MET A 180 19.05 3.35 -14.59
N ARG A 181 18.96 2.13 -14.07
CA ARG A 181 19.80 1.60 -12.99
C ARG A 181 19.69 0.09 -12.95
N SER A 182 20.67 -0.54 -12.30
CA SER A 182 20.62 -1.97 -12.04
C SER A 182 21.36 -2.35 -10.77
N VAL A 183 20.95 -3.50 -10.22
CA VAL A 183 21.62 -4.17 -9.12
C VAL A 183 22.05 -5.54 -9.61
N LYS A 184 23.34 -5.83 -9.51
CA LYS A 184 23.86 -7.19 -9.67
C LYS A 184 23.74 -7.93 -8.34
N ARG A 185 23.22 -9.15 -8.37
CA ARG A 185 23.16 -10.04 -7.21
C ARG A 185 24.12 -11.20 -7.37
N GLU A 186 24.93 -11.42 -6.35
CA GLU A 186 25.89 -12.52 -6.27
C GLU A 186 25.41 -13.50 -5.19
N HIS A 187 25.02 -14.70 -5.61
CA HIS A 187 24.41 -15.69 -4.74
C HIS A 187 25.45 -16.69 -4.23
N ILE A 188 25.47 -16.91 -2.92
CA ILE A 188 26.28 -17.91 -2.24
C ILE A 188 25.37 -18.95 -1.59
N GLN A 189 25.60 -20.23 -1.91
CA GLN A 189 24.78 -21.33 -1.40
C GLN A 189 25.26 -21.76 -0.02
N ILE A 190 24.35 -21.75 0.95
CA ILE A 190 24.54 -22.37 2.26
C ILE A 190 23.76 -23.69 2.32
N LYS A 191 24.39 -24.72 2.88
CA LYS A 191 23.81 -26.08 3.07
C LYS A 191 23.86 -26.54 4.53
N GLU A 192 24.63 -25.84 5.35
CA GLU A 192 24.82 -26.17 6.76
C GLU A 192 25.05 -24.86 7.53
N VAL A 193 24.42 -24.77 8.71
CA VAL A 193 24.65 -23.69 9.67
C VAL A 193 25.01 -24.34 11.01
N VAL A 194 26.10 -23.88 11.63
CA VAL A 194 26.59 -24.40 12.91
C VAL A 194 27.02 -23.27 13.83
N PHE A 195 27.11 -23.54 15.13
CA PHE A 195 27.72 -22.62 16.09
C PHE A 195 29.23 -22.90 16.24
N GLY A 196 30.02 -21.85 16.43
CA GLY A 196 31.47 -21.90 16.60
C GLY A 196 32.03 -20.66 17.30
N GLU A 197 33.35 -20.46 17.22
CA GLU A 197 34.03 -19.37 17.92
C GLU A 197 33.83 -17.99 17.26
N GLU A 198 33.70 -17.96 15.93
CA GLU A 198 33.57 -16.75 15.12
C GLU A 198 32.49 -16.91 14.05
N THR A 199 31.85 -15.80 13.66
CA THR A 199 30.91 -15.80 12.54
C THR A 199 31.68 -15.75 11.23
N LYS A 200 31.55 -16.77 10.38
CA LYS A 200 32.26 -16.86 9.09
C LYS A 200 31.57 -17.78 8.09
N ILE A 201 31.95 -17.67 6.83
CA ILE A 201 31.48 -18.50 5.73
C ILE A 201 32.67 -19.24 5.12
N GLU A 202 32.61 -20.57 5.14
CA GLU A 202 33.63 -21.45 4.55
C GLU A 202 32.93 -22.50 3.66
N GLY A 203 33.19 -22.46 2.36
CA GLY A 203 32.49 -23.33 1.41
C GLY A 203 30.98 -23.07 1.41
N THR A 204 30.20 -24.10 1.76
CA THR A 204 28.73 -24.00 1.88
C THR A 204 28.26 -24.00 3.34
N THR A 205 29.15 -23.73 4.30
CA THR A 205 28.83 -23.75 5.73
C THR A 205 28.93 -22.34 6.31
N LEU A 206 27.85 -21.89 6.94
CA LEU A 206 27.82 -20.68 7.76
C LEU A 206 28.07 -21.05 9.22
N THR A 207 29.19 -20.63 9.77
CA THR A 207 29.44 -20.72 11.21
C THR A 207 28.95 -19.43 11.84
N LEU A 208 28.10 -19.52 12.87
CA LEU A 208 27.70 -18.42 13.73
C LEU A 208 28.48 -18.48 15.04
N LYS A 209 28.93 -17.33 15.55
CA LYS A 209 29.52 -17.23 16.89
C LYS A 209 28.58 -17.82 17.96
N ASP A 210 29.14 -18.38 19.04
CA ASP A 210 28.40 -19.07 20.10
C ASP A 210 27.19 -18.22 20.58
N PRO A 211 25.96 -18.80 20.61
CA PRO A 211 24.75 -18.07 20.99
C PRO A 211 24.79 -17.55 22.43
N LYS A 212 25.60 -18.16 23.31
CA LYS A 212 25.84 -17.67 24.68
C LYS A 212 26.65 -16.38 24.73
N VAL A 213 27.26 -15.98 23.61
CA VAL A 213 27.96 -14.71 23.46
C VAL A 213 27.13 -13.75 22.62
N LEU A 214 26.64 -14.19 21.46
CA LEU A 214 25.85 -13.34 20.57
C LEU A 214 24.54 -12.84 21.19
N GLY A 215 23.81 -13.70 21.90
CA GLY A 215 22.54 -13.33 22.54
C GLY A 215 22.72 -12.18 23.53
N PRO A 216 23.60 -12.31 24.55
CA PRO A 216 23.89 -11.22 25.48
C PRO A 216 24.41 -9.94 24.82
N GLU A 217 25.29 -10.03 23.82
CA GLU A 217 25.77 -8.86 23.07
C GLU A 217 24.60 -8.11 22.39
N ALA A 218 23.63 -8.82 21.82
CA ALA A 218 22.45 -8.21 21.21
C ALA A 218 21.50 -7.59 22.26
N VAL A 219 21.30 -8.26 23.40
CA VAL A 219 20.46 -7.77 24.51
C VAL A 219 21.00 -6.46 25.08
N GLU A 220 22.33 -6.33 25.22
CA GLU A 220 22.98 -5.13 25.76
C GLU A 220 22.79 -3.88 24.88
N LEU A 221 22.46 -4.04 23.60
CA LEU A 221 22.26 -2.94 22.66
C LEU A 221 20.87 -2.29 22.77
N GLU A 222 19.88 -3.02 23.29
CA GLU A 222 18.47 -2.61 23.23
C GLU A 222 17.81 -2.66 24.61
N GLU A 223 17.50 -1.49 25.18
CA GLU A 223 17.02 -1.35 26.57
C GLU A 223 15.73 -2.14 26.88
N LEU A 224 14.89 -2.39 25.88
CA LEU A 224 13.62 -3.10 26.05
C LEU A 224 13.75 -4.61 25.90
N VAL A 225 14.89 -5.11 25.43
CA VAL A 225 15.15 -6.54 25.30
C VAL A 225 15.69 -7.07 26.62
N THR A 226 15.13 -8.17 27.11
CA THR A 226 15.50 -8.79 28.39
C THR A 226 16.16 -10.14 28.21
N ASP A 227 15.84 -10.86 27.13
CA ASP A 227 16.49 -12.10 26.74
C ASP A 227 16.46 -12.30 25.21
N MET A 228 17.42 -13.06 24.70
CA MET A 228 17.45 -13.45 23.29
C MET A 228 18.00 -14.85 23.12
N LYS A 229 17.16 -15.76 22.62
CA LYS A 229 17.57 -17.10 22.20
C LYS A 229 17.82 -17.13 20.69
N ILE A 230 18.93 -17.73 20.29
CA ILE A 230 19.27 -17.99 18.89
C ILE A 230 19.26 -19.51 18.67
N ASP A 231 18.53 -19.97 17.67
CA ASP A 231 18.41 -21.38 17.30
C ASP A 231 18.64 -21.58 15.79
N ILE A 232 19.11 -22.76 15.41
CA ILE A 232 19.28 -23.18 14.02
C ILE A 232 18.24 -24.26 13.72
N ILE A 233 17.19 -23.91 12.98
CA ILE A 233 16.12 -24.86 12.62
C ILE A 233 16.40 -25.43 11.23
N THR A 234 16.69 -26.72 11.17
CA THR A 234 16.84 -27.49 9.93
C THR A 234 15.50 -28.14 9.53
N PRO A 235 15.35 -28.63 8.28
CA PRO A 235 14.07 -29.15 7.79
C PRO A 235 13.45 -30.29 8.61
N ASP A 236 14.28 -31.12 9.26
CA ASP A 236 13.85 -32.18 10.17
C ASP A 236 13.25 -31.67 11.49
N ARG A 237 13.48 -30.40 11.83
CA ARG A 237 12.99 -29.73 13.05
C ARG A 237 11.77 -28.82 12.81
N TYR A 238 11.20 -28.77 11.60
CA TYR A 238 10.02 -27.93 11.34
C TYR A 238 8.76 -28.33 12.14
N GLY A 239 8.71 -29.53 12.72
CA GLY A 239 7.65 -29.94 13.63
C GLY A 239 7.76 -29.34 15.04
N GLU A 240 8.79 -28.54 15.32
CA GLU A 240 8.97 -27.89 16.62
C GLU A 240 8.11 -26.64 16.78
N TYR A 241 7.76 -26.34 18.03
CA TYR A 241 7.02 -25.13 18.39
C TYR A 241 7.88 -23.88 18.19
N SER A 242 7.26 -22.83 17.66
CA SER A 242 7.79 -21.49 17.58
C SER A 242 6.79 -20.49 18.14
N GLU A 243 7.30 -19.42 18.77
CA GLU A 243 6.53 -18.19 18.94
C GLU A 243 6.17 -17.58 17.58
N THR A 244 5.25 -16.61 17.61
CA THR A 244 4.78 -15.90 16.42
C THR A 244 5.95 -15.33 15.60
N ILE A 245 5.84 -15.44 14.29
CA ILE A 245 6.84 -14.92 13.36
C ILE A 245 6.49 -13.48 13.07
N MET A 246 7.34 -12.57 13.56
CA MET A 246 7.23 -11.14 13.28
C MET A 246 7.76 -10.82 11.89
N ASP A 247 8.86 -11.46 11.49
CA ASP A 247 9.48 -11.22 10.20
C ASP A 247 10.30 -12.41 9.69
N VAL A 248 10.45 -12.44 8.37
CA VAL A 248 11.33 -13.36 7.65
C VAL A 248 12.17 -12.49 6.73
N GLN A 249 13.49 -12.62 6.82
CA GLN A 249 14.41 -11.72 6.13
C GLN A 249 15.38 -12.50 5.25
N PRO A 250 15.67 -12.02 4.03
CA PRO A 250 16.84 -12.49 3.30
C PRO A 250 18.11 -12.11 4.06
N ILE A 251 19.18 -12.88 3.92
CA ILE A 251 20.50 -12.49 4.41
C ILE A 251 21.30 -11.97 3.22
N ALA A 252 21.46 -10.65 3.17
CA ALA A 252 22.15 -9.98 2.08
C ALA A 252 22.94 -8.76 2.56
N THR A 253 23.95 -8.36 1.80
CA THR A 253 24.79 -7.19 2.10
C THR A 253 25.27 -6.48 0.84
N LYS A 254 25.42 -5.16 0.91
CA LYS A 254 26.06 -4.38 -0.16
C LYS A 254 27.57 -4.58 -0.13
N THR A 255 28.13 -4.91 -1.30
CA THR A 255 29.59 -4.93 -1.51
C THR A 255 30.06 -3.75 -2.36
N GLU A 256 29.17 -3.20 -3.20
CA GLU A 256 29.40 -1.99 -3.98
C GLU A 256 28.08 -1.21 -4.11
N GLY A 257 28.17 0.12 -4.08
CA GLY A 257 27.01 1.00 -4.21
C GLY A 257 26.11 1.05 -2.97
N ASP A 258 24.92 1.60 -3.15
CA ASP A 258 23.87 1.73 -2.14
C ASP A 258 22.65 0.90 -2.59
N LEU A 259 21.58 0.87 -1.81
CA LEU A 259 20.37 0.13 -2.20
C LEU A 259 19.87 0.56 -3.59
N GLY A 260 19.51 -0.43 -4.40
CA GLY A 260 18.97 -0.19 -5.74
C GLY A 260 20.02 0.11 -6.83
N HIS A 261 21.32 0.13 -6.50
CA HIS A 261 22.42 0.15 -7.47
C HIS A 261 23.66 -0.66 -7.03
N GLY A 262 24.56 -0.99 -7.95
CA GLY A 262 25.82 -1.67 -7.59
C GLY A 262 25.67 -3.19 -7.40
N VAL A 263 26.34 -3.76 -6.39
CA VAL A 263 26.44 -5.21 -6.16
C VAL A 263 25.95 -5.58 -4.77
N THR A 264 25.07 -6.57 -4.71
CA THR A 264 24.53 -7.15 -3.48
C THR A 264 24.88 -8.62 -3.41
N ARG A 265 25.53 -9.06 -2.33
CA ARG A 265 25.71 -10.50 -2.05
C ARG A 265 24.54 -11.04 -1.27
N VAL A 266 24.09 -12.24 -1.61
CA VAL A 266 22.89 -12.88 -1.05
C VAL A 266 23.24 -14.31 -0.63
N LEU A 267 22.78 -14.72 0.56
CA LEU A 267 22.82 -16.12 0.95
C LEU A 267 21.54 -16.85 0.53
N ASP A 268 21.71 -17.98 -0.14
CA ASP A 268 20.64 -18.89 -0.50
C ASP A 268 20.67 -20.15 0.38
N GLY A 269 19.50 -20.73 0.64
CA GLY A 269 19.34 -21.92 1.50
C GLY A 269 19.29 -21.62 3.00
N VAL A 270 19.44 -20.36 3.40
CA VAL A 270 19.35 -19.91 4.79
C VAL A 270 18.63 -18.56 4.87
N VAL A 271 17.80 -18.39 5.91
CA VAL A 271 17.06 -17.14 6.18
C VAL A 271 17.11 -16.78 7.65
N MET A 272 16.89 -15.49 7.96
CA MET A 272 16.60 -15.06 9.33
C MET A 272 15.09 -15.18 9.58
N VAL A 273 14.73 -15.70 10.74
CA VAL A 273 13.34 -15.76 11.22
C VAL A 273 13.26 -15.07 12.58
N VAL A 274 12.51 -13.97 12.64
CA VAL A 274 12.38 -13.13 13.82
C VAL A 274 11.09 -13.48 14.55
N THR A 275 11.20 -13.86 15.82
CA THR A 275 10.09 -14.26 16.69
C THR A 275 10.23 -13.59 18.05
N GLY A 276 9.13 -13.41 18.79
CA GLY A 276 9.25 -12.85 20.13
C GLY A 276 7.97 -12.76 20.95
N THR A 277 8.18 -12.53 22.24
CA THR A 277 7.14 -12.35 23.26
C THR A 277 7.54 -11.24 24.23
N ASP A 278 6.60 -10.77 25.05
CA ASP A 278 6.96 -10.06 26.28
C ASP A 278 7.39 -11.03 27.40
N GLU A 279 7.85 -10.50 28.54
CA GLU A 279 8.23 -11.27 29.74
C GLU A 279 7.08 -12.12 30.34
N ASN A 280 5.82 -11.80 30.03
CA ASN A 280 4.66 -12.59 30.46
C ASN A 280 4.33 -13.72 29.48
N GLY A 281 5.08 -13.85 28.38
CA GLY A 281 4.83 -14.82 27.32
C GLY A 281 3.73 -14.40 26.34
N VAL A 282 3.34 -13.12 26.34
CA VAL A 282 2.37 -12.59 25.37
C VAL A 282 3.07 -12.41 24.03
N GLN A 283 2.47 -12.94 22.97
CA GLN A 283 3.00 -12.81 21.62
C GLN A 283 3.12 -11.34 21.19
N ILE A 284 4.15 -11.03 20.41
CA ILE A 284 4.27 -9.72 19.76
C ILE A 284 3.47 -9.77 18.45
N GLY A 285 2.19 -9.41 18.54
CA GLY A 285 1.23 -9.40 17.45
C GLY A 285 -0.11 -8.84 17.91
N GLU A 286 -0.96 -8.42 16.97
CA GLU A 286 -2.27 -7.82 17.28
C GLU A 286 -3.42 -8.83 17.07
N PHE A 287 -3.71 -9.16 15.81
CA PHE A 287 -4.78 -10.06 15.40
C PHE A 287 -4.23 -11.46 15.18
N GLY A 288 -4.52 -12.35 16.13
CA GLY A 288 -4.03 -13.73 16.06
C GLY A 288 -2.50 -13.80 16.11
N SER A 289 -1.98 -15.00 15.94
CA SER A 289 -0.54 -15.23 15.94
C SER A 289 -0.18 -16.58 15.31
N SER A 290 0.99 -16.63 14.68
CA SER A 290 1.44 -17.82 13.95
C SER A 290 2.18 -18.83 14.86
N GLU A 291 2.04 -18.71 16.18
CA GLU A 291 2.71 -19.56 17.15
C GLU A 291 2.21 -21.02 17.04
N GLY A 292 3.14 -21.95 17.17
CA GLY A 292 2.87 -23.37 17.00
C GLY A 292 3.94 -24.07 16.18
N GLU A 293 3.60 -25.26 15.67
CA GLU A 293 4.51 -26.07 14.86
C GLU A 293 4.73 -25.43 13.49
N LEU A 294 6.00 -25.14 13.15
CA LEU A 294 6.37 -24.34 11.97
C LEU A 294 5.81 -24.94 10.66
N ASP A 295 5.84 -26.26 10.50
CA ASP A 295 5.33 -26.95 9.31
C ASP A 295 3.82 -26.92 9.13
N ARG A 296 3.07 -26.43 10.13
CA ARG A 296 1.62 -26.25 10.08
C ARG A 296 1.18 -24.80 9.97
N ASN A 297 2.05 -23.87 10.37
CA ASN A 297 1.75 -22.45 10.52
C ASN A 297 2.50 -21.53 9.54
N ILE A 298 3.27 -22.09 8.61
CA ILE A 298 3.94 -21.34 7.54
C ILE A 298 3.42 -21.80 6.18
N MET A 299 2.98 -20.85 5.34
CA MET A 299 2.70 -21.14 3.94
C MET A 299 4.00 -21.08 3.12
N TRP A 300 4.61 -22.23 2.90
CA TRP A 300 5.91 -22.37 2.24
C TRP A 300 5.95 -21.76 0.84
N GLY A 301 7.06 -21.09 0.49
CA GLY A 301 7.33 -20.57 -0.85
C GLY A 301 6.50 -19.34 -1.25
N ARG A 302 5.73 -18.77 -0.32
CA ARG A 302 5.13 -17.44 -0.53
C ARG A 302 6.22 -16.37 -0.58
N PRO A 303 5.98 -15.22 -1.23
CA PRO A 303 7.00 -14.17 -1.34
C PRO A 303 7.60 -13.77 0.01
N GLY A 304 6.76 -13.67 1.05
CA GLY A 304 7.17 -13.37 2.42
C GLY A 304 7.61 -14.55 3.28
N ALA A 305 7.43 -15.79 2.83
CA ALA A 305 7.66 -16.97 3.65
C ALA A 305 9.01 -17.64 3.36
N PRO A 306 9.49 -18.52 4.26
CA PRO A 306 10.57 -19.44 3.95
C PRO A 306 10.22 -20.40 2.79
N GLU A 307 11.24 -20.78 2.02
CA GLU A 307 11.14 -21.91 1.10
C GLU A 307 11.23 -23.23 1.89
N LYS A 308 10.50 -24.24 1.45
CA LYS A 308 10.57 -25.55 2.09
C LYS A 308 11.96 -26.16 1.87
N GLY A 309 12.69 -26.40 2.96
CA GLY A 309 14.05 -26.95 2.93
C GLY A 309 15.14 -25.96 3.33
N GLU A 310 14.81 -24.68 3.53
CA GLU A 310 15.76 -23.67 4.04
C GLU A 310 16.09 -23.87 5.52
N ILE A 311 17.32 -23.51 5.89
CA ILE A 311 17.76 -23.47 7.28
C ILE A 311 17.34 -22.12 7.88
N PHE A 312 16.76 -22.12 9.07
CA PHE A 312 16.43 -20.87 9.76
C PHE A 312 17.51 -20.54 10.78
N VAL A 313 18.05 -19.33 10.70
CA VAL A 313 18.67 -18.68 11.85
C VAL A 313 17.53 -17.95 12.58
N LYS A 314 16.98 -18.62 13.59
CA LYS A 314 15.80 -18.16 14.30
C LYS A 314 16.21 -17.40 15.56
N THR A 315 15.74 -16.17 15.68
CA THR A 315 15.86 -15.38 16.91
C THR A 315 14.53 -15.37 17.63
N GLN A 316 14.53 -15.68 18.92
CA GLN A 316 13.40 -15.53 19.82
C GLN A 316 13.77 -14.47 20.86
N VAL A 317 13.16 -13.30 20.72
CA VAL A 317 13.44 -12.15 21.57
C VAL A 317 12.36 -12.02 22.64
N THR A 318 12.78 -11.82 23.88
CA THR A 318 11.88 -11.44 24.97
C THR A 318 12.06 -9.97 25.27
N ILE A 319 10.98 -9.21 25.22
CA ILE A 319 10.96 -7.79 25.56
C ILE A 319 10.27 -7.56 26.91
N LYS A 320 10.52 -6.41 27.54
CA LYS A 320 9.88 -6.01 28.80
C LYS A 320 8.36 -6.17 28.75
N ALA A 321 7.79 -6.64 29.86
CA ALA A 321 6.34 -6.79 30.03
C ALA A 321 5.56 -5.54 29.58
N GLY A 322 4.55 -5.74 28.73
CA GLY A 322 3.68 -4.66 28.22
C GLY A 322 4.26 -3.80 27.09
N ALA A 323 5.50 -4.01 26.67
CA ALA A 323 6.09 -3.29 25.54
C ALA A 323 5.67 -3.86 24.17
N ASN A 324 4.98 -5.02 24.13
CA ASN A 324 4.62 -5.71 22.89
C ASN A 324 3.59 -4.96 22.02
N MET A 325 2.81 -4.06 22.62
CA MET A 325 1.75 -3.29 21.95
C MET A 325 2.19 -1.87 21.54
N GLU A 326 3.47 -1.53 21.74
CA GLU A 326 4.02 -0.19 21.47
C GLU A 326 5.27 -0.27 20.59
N ARG A 327 5.41 0.65 19.61
CA ARG A 327 6.43 0.63 18.54
C ARG A 327 7.83 0.35 19.06
N PRO A 328 8.27 0.94 20.20
CA PRO A 328 9.60 0.68 20.73
C PRO A 328 9.88 -0.80 21.03
N GLY A 329 8.89 -1.60 21.44
CA GLY A 329 9.07 -3.00 21.77
C GLY A 329 9.42 -3.88 20.57
N PRO A 330 8.55 -4.01 19.56
CA PRO A 330 8.88 -4.73 18.33
C PRO A 330 10.13 -4.16 17.64
N LEU A 331 10.32 -2.84 17.63
CA LEU A 331 11.51 -2.23 17.04
C LEU A 331 12.80 -2.69 17.76
N ALA A 332 12.80 -2.73 19.09
CA ALA A 332 13.94 -3.23 19.87
C ALA A 332 14.24 -4.70 19.56
N ALA A 333 13.19 -5.54 19.42
CA ALA A 333 13.36 -6.93 19.03
C ALA A 333 14.01 -7.09 17.64
N HIS A 334 13.56 -6.30 16.66
CA HIS A 334 14.12 -6.33 15.31
C HIS A 334 15.56 -5.83 15.27
N LYS A 335 15.92 -4.79 16.03
CA LYS A 335 17.30 -4.28 16.11
C LYS A 335 18.24 -5.30 16.75
N ALA A 336 17.82 -5.97 17.82
CA ALA A 336 18.59 -7.05 18.44
C ALA A 336 18.80 -8.21 17.45
N SER A 337 17.78 -8.59 16.68
CA SER A 337 17.90 -9.60 15.62
C SER A 337 18.81 -9.16 14.46
N ASP A 338 18.72 -7.91 14.03
CA ASP A 338 19.55 -7.36 12.95
C ASP A 338 21.02 -7.26 13.34
N TYR A 339 21.34 -7.16 14.64
CA TYR A 339 22.74 -7.30 15.11
C TYR A 339 23.34 -8.67 14.73
N ILE A 340 22.56 -9.75 14.85
CA ILE A 340 22.99 -11.10 14.44
C ILE A 340 23.18 -11.14 12.92
N THR A 341 22.21 -10.64 12.17
CA THR A 341 22.30 -10.53 10.70
C THR A 341 23.53 -9.72 10.30
N GLN A 342 23.86 -8.64 11.00
CA GLN A 342 25.02 -7.81 10.72
C GLN A 342 26.33 -8.58 10.85
N GLN A 343 26.47 -9.46 11.87
CA GLN A 343 27.66 -10.33 11.97
C GLN A 343 27.80 -11.24 10.73
N ILE A 344 26.67 -11.72 10.19
CA ILE A 344 26.65 -12.53 8.97
C ILE A 344 26.99 -11.66 7.75
N ARG A 345 26.48 -10.42 7.68
CA ARG A 345 26.81 -9.47 6.60
C ARG A 345 28.31 -9.16 6.56
N GLU A 346 28.95 -8.95 7.70
CA GLU A 346 30.41 -8.73 7.77
C GLU A 346 31.19 -9.96 7.29
N ALA A 347 30.77 -11.17 7.65
CA ALA A 347 31.35 -12.41 7.11
C ALA A 347 31.13 -12.54 5.59
N LEU A 348 29.97 -12.13 5.09
CA LEU A 348 29.60 -12.19 3.67
C LEU A 348 30.39 -11.20 2.80
N LYS A 349 30.72 -10.01 3.33
CA LYS A 349 31.57 -9.02 2.66
C LYS A 349 32.98 -9.56 2.38
N VAL A 350 33.53 -10.35 3.30
CA VAL A 350 34.89 -10.92 3.19
C VAL A 350 34.92 -12.34 2.61
N ALA A 351 33.76 -12.95 2.37
CA ALA A 351 33.65 -14.28 1.79
C ALA A 351 34.36 -14.36 0.42
N ASP A 352 34.97 -15.52 0.14
CA ASP A 352 35.68 -15.76 -1.12
C ASP A 352 34.70 -15.66 -2.31
N SER A 353 35.06 -14.85 -3.31
CA SER A 353 34.21 -14.62 -4.49
C SER A 353 34.02 -15.88 -5.33
N SER A 354 34.88 -16.90 -5.19
CA SER A 354 34.71 -18.22 -5.83
C SER A 354 33.55 -19.03 -5.26
N LEU A 355 32.97 -18.62 -4.13
CA LEU A 355 31.75 -19.22 -3.56
C LEU A 355 30.47 -18.78 -4.28
N VAL A 356 30.55 -17.72 -5.10
CA VAL A 356 29.43 -17.26 -5.92
C VAL A 356 29.12 -18.32 -6.97
N TYR A 357 27.93 -18.93 -6.89
CA TYR A 357 27.53 -20.01 -7.80
C TYR A 357 26.50 -19.56 -8.83
N LYS A 358 25.83 -18.43 -8.57
CA LYS A 358 24.81 -17.83 -9.42
C LYS A 358 24.91 -16.31 -9.35
N GLU A 359 24.69 -15.66 -10.48
CA GLU A 359 24.52 -14.22 -10.57
C GLU A 359 23.20 -13.91 -11.29
N ASP A 360 22.52 -12.85 -10.86
CA ASP A 360 21.44 -12.22 -11.63
C ASP A 360 21.55 -10.70 -11.58
N GLU A 361 20.84 -10.02 -12.48
CA GLU A 361 20.81 -8.56 -12.57
C GLU A 361 19.36 -8.09 -12.57
N LEU A 362 19.00 -7.25 -11.60
CA LEU A 362 17.75 -6.51 -11.60
C LEU A 362 17.96 -5.20 -12.35
N VAL A 363 17.22 -4.98 -13.43
CA VAL A 363 17.37 -3.79 -14.27
C VAL A 363 16.07 -3.02 -14.33
N GLN A 364 16.10 -1.73 -13.96
CA GLN A 364 14.98 -0.84 -14.19
C GLN A 364 15.10 -0.16 -15.54
N TYR A 365 14.03 -0.26 -16.33
CA TYR A 365 13.85 0.49 -17.56
C TYR A 365 12.78 1.56 -17.41
N ARG A 366 12.92 2.64 -18.17
CA ARG A 366 11.83 3.56 -18.51
C ARG A 366 11.50 3.40 -19.99
N ARG A 367 10.22 3.48 -20.32
CA ARG A 367 9.72 3.24 -21.68
C ARG A 367 8.97 4.47 -22.18
N PRO A 368 9.68 5.48 -22.70
CA PRO A 368 9.04 6.66 -23.28
C PRO A 368 7.96 6.27 -24.31
N GLY A 369 6.86 7.03 -24.33
CA GLY A 369 5.71 6.74 -25.19
C GLY A 369 4.74 5.68 -24.65
N LYS A 370 5.14 4.83 -23.71
CA LYS A 370 4.21 3.89 -23.03
C LYS A 370 3.48 4.58 -21.87
N LYS A 371 2.35 3.99 -21.45
CA LYS A 371 1.53 4.48 -20.34
C LYS A 371 2.29 4.42 -19.02
N LYS A 372 2.35 5.53 -18.29
CA LYS A 372 3.06 5.64 -17.01
C LYS A 372 2.26 4.99 -15.90
N VAL A 373 2.83 3.96 -15.30
CA VAL A 373 2.21 3.22 -14.20
C VAL A 373 2.96 3.44 -12.90
N LEU A 374 2.22 3.63 -11.81
CA LEU A 374 2.77 3.72 -10.46
C LEU A 374 2.19 2.60 -9.59
N ILE A 375 3.05 1.89 -8.86
CA ILE A 375 2.60 1.01 -7.76
C ILE A 375 2.61 1.85 -6.49
N ILE A 376 1.50 1.83 -5.75
CA ILE A 376 1.34 2.52 -4.48
C ILE A 376 1.12 1.45 -3.42
N LYS A 377 2.10 1.23 -2.54
CA LYS A 377 1.95 0.31 -1.41
C LYS A 377 1.64 1.09 -0.14
N GLU A 378 0.41 0.95 0.34
CA GLU A 378 0.10 1.28 1.72
C GLU A 378 0.81 0.27 2.63
N ILE A 379 1.59 0.78 3.56
CA ILE A 379 2.36 0.00 4.51
C ILE A 379 2.03 0.42 5.94
N MET A 380 2.36 -0.46 6.89
CA MET A 380 2.10 -0.23 8.30
C MET A 380 2.65 1.13 8.76
N GLY A 381 1.77 1.93 9.35
CA GLY A 381 2.03 3.30 9.79
C GLY A 381 1.05 3.81 10.85
N GLN A 382 0.35 2.89 11.52
CA GLN A 382 -0.70 3.24 12.49
C GLN A 382 -0.12 3.77 13.79
N GLY A 383 1.08 3.34 14.19
CA GLY A 383 1.47 3.44 15.59
C GLY A 383 1.14 2.14 16.34
N ALA A 384 1.01 2.22 17.67
CA ALA A 384 0.93 1.02 18.52
C ALA A 384 2.11 0.08 18.19
N MET A 385 1.93 -1.19 17.85
CA MET A 385 3.05 -2.04 17.40
C MET A 385 3.41 -1.90 15.92
N HIS A 386 2.52 -1.33 15.09
CA HIS A 386 2.60 -1.37 13.63
C HIS A 386 3.46 -0.25 13.07
N ASP A 387 4.49 -0.66 12.33
CA ASP A 387 5.37 0.25 11.59
C ASP A 387 6.18 -0.56 10.58
N ASN A 388 6.79 0.10 9.62
CA ASN A 388 7.84 -0.45 8.79
C ASN A 388 8.99 0.56 8.70
N LEU A 389 10.22 0.08 8.53
CA LEU A 389 11.37 0.96 8.31
C LEU A 389 11.66 1.07 6.82
N ILE A 390 11.96 2.29 6.39
CA ILE A 390 12.20 2.63 4.99
C ILE A 390 13.66 3.04 4.81
N MET A 391 14.28 2.53 3.74
CA MET A 391 15.64 2.82 3.28
C MET A 391 16.73 2.61 4.35
N PRO A 392 16.95 1.36 4.79
CA PRO A 392 18.14 1.01 5.56
C PRO A 392 19.44 1.17 4.75
N VAL A 393 20.58 1.16 5.44
CA VAL A 393 21.91 1.17 4.79
C VAL A 393 22.23 -0.18 4.14
N GLU A 394 21.94 -1.26 4.84
CA GLU A 394 22.11 -2.63 4.33
C GLU A 394 20.74 -3.20 3.94
N PRO A 395 20.67 -4.18 3.01
CA PRO A 395 19.44 -4.83 2.62
C PRO A 395 18.67 -5.32 3.85
N VAL A 396 17.44 -4.80 3.99
CA VAL A 396 16.54 -5.16 5.09
C VAL A 396 17.18 -4.94 6.47
N GLY A 397 18.10 -4.00 6.59
CA GLY A 397 18.70 -3.62 7.88
C GLY A 397 17.77 -2.75 8.71
N THR A 398 18.20 -2.46 9.93
CA THR A 398 17.58 -1.44 10.80
C THR A 398 18.42 -0.16 10.85
N LEU A 399 19.73 -0.27 10.62
CA LEU A 399 20.66 0.85 10.65
C LEU A 399 20.36 1.85 9.53
N GLY A 400 20.21 3.11 9.90
CA GLY A 400 19.96 4.23 8.98
C GLY A 400 18.52 4.34 8.47
N ALA A 401 17.73 3.28 8.62
CA ALA A 401 16.34 3.26 8.20
C ALA A 401 15.50 4.26 8.99
N LYS A 402 14.42 4.74 8.37
CA LYS A 402 13.45 5.65 9.00
C LYS A 402 12.13 4.94 9.22
N PRO A 403 11.60 4.93 10.45
CA PRO A 403 10.26 4.43 10.68
C PRO A 403 9.23 5.26 9.91
N ASN A 404 8.26 4.61 9.27
CA ASN A 404 7.28 5.24 8.39
C ASN A 404 6.45 6.31 9.13
N VAL A 405 6.04 6.01 10.37
CA VAL A 405 5.32 6.95 11.22
C VAL A 405 6.13 8.22 11.49
N ASP A 406 7.46 8.11 11.64
CA ASP A 406 8.33 9.26 11.93
C ASP A 406 8.52 10.15 10.70
N LEU A 407 8.25 9.63 9.49
CA LEU A 407 8.14 10.39 8.25
C LEU A 407 6.75 11.03 8.08
N GLY A 408 5.88 10.91 9.09
CA GLY A 408 4.51 11.42 9.08
C GLY A 408 3.57 10.62 8.19
N ASN A 409 3.91 9.36 7.88
CA ASN A 409 3.17 8.49 6.95
C ASN A 409 3.04 9.07 5.53
N LEU A 410 3.81 10.11 5.22
CA LEU A 410 3.75 10.79 3.93
C LEU A 410 4.28 9.89 2.82
N PRO A 411 3.83 10.08 1.56
CA PRO A 411 4.29 9.29 0.43
C PRO A 411 5.82 9.39 0.23
N VAL A 412 6.50 8.24 0.19
CA VAL A 412 7.93 8.11 -0.11
C VAL A 412 8.08 7.24 -1.36
N ILE A 413 8.73 7.78 -2.38
CA ILE A 413 8.97 7.03 -3.63
C ILE A 413 10.32 6.32 -3.58
N LEU A 414 10.31 5.03 -3.91
CA LEU A 414 11.49 4.21 -4.15
C LEU A 414 11.50 3.77 -5.63
N ALA A 415 12.70 3.59 -6.15
CA ALA A 415 12.90 2.85 -7.38
C ALA A 415 12.48 1.38 -7.19
N PRO A 416 11.95 0.72 -8.23
CA PRO A 416 11.70 -0.73 -8.20
C PRO A 416 12.93 -1.54 -7.73
N THR A 417 14.13 -1.15 -8.16
CA THR A 417 15.36 -1.80 -7.72
C THR A 417 15.69 -1.55 -6.25
N GLU A 418 15.35 -0.39 -5.67
CA GLU A 418 15.52 -0.13 -4.23
C GLU A 418 14.61 -1.03 -3.39
N VAL A 419 13.35 -1.21 -3.80
CA VAL A 419 12.41 -2.12 -3.13
C VAL A 419 12.94 -3.54 -3.14
N MET A 420 13.26 -4.02 -4.34
CA MET A 420 13.73 -5.39 -4.53
C MET A 420 15.05 -5.60 -3.79
N ASP A 421 15.95 -4.62 -3.73
CA ASP A 421 17.25 -4.68 -3.04
C ASP A 421 17.16 -4.41 -1.51
N GLY A 422 15.97 -4.52 -0.92
CA GLY A 422 15.79 -4.54 0.54
C GLY A 422 15.56 -3.15 1.15
N GLY A 423 14.95 -2.24 0.39
CA GLY A 423 14.60 -0.89 0.83
C GLY A 423 13.52 -0.83 1.92
N ILE A 424 12.84 -1.94 2.22
CA ILE A 424 11.81 -2.03 3.26
C ILE A 424 12.20 -3.11 4.26
N HIS A 425 12.19 -2.75 5.55
CA HIS A 425 12.27 -3.67 6.67
C HIS A 425 10.91 -3.69 7.36
N ALA A 426 10.23 -4.83 7.31
CA ALA A 426 8.92 -4.99 7.91
C ALA A 426 9.03 -5.14 9.44
N LEU A 427 8.18 -4.47 10.23
CA LEU A 427 8.00 -4.86 11.65
C LEU A 427 6.75 -5.73 11.80
N THR A 428 5.74 -5.27 12.53
CA THR A 428 4.52 -6.03 12.81
C THR A 428 3.38 -5.59 11.88
N CYS A 429 2.45 -6.50 11.62
CA CYS A 429 1.19 -6.25 10.91
C CYS A 429 0.05 -6.71 11.82
N ILE A 430 -1.17 -6.43 11.40
CA ILE A 430 -2.40 -6.85 12.05
C ILE A 430 -2.42 -8.37 12.24
N GLY A 431 -2.33 -9.15 11.16
CA GLY A 431 -2.41 -10.61 11.21
C GLY A 431 -1.34 -11.31 10.36
N PRO A 432 -0.88 -12.51 10.77
CA PRO A 432 0.23 -13.21 10.12
C PRO A 432 -0.08 -13.68 8.68
N ALA A 433 -1.32 -14.05 8.34
CA ALA A 433 -1.71 -14.50 7.01
C ALA A 433 -1.67 -13.38 5.97
N SER A 434 -1.93 -12.13 6.36
CA SER A 434 -1.80 -10.94 5.51
C SER A 434 -0.45 -10.23 5.67
N LYS A 435 0.47 -10.75 6.49
CA LYS A 435 1.76 -10.08 6.74
C LYS A 435 2.65 -10.15 5.52
N GLU A 436 2.96 -8.97 4.97
CA GLU A 436 4.10 -8.80 4.08
C GLU A 436 5.37 -8.64 4.93
N THR A 437 6.13 -9.72 5.05
CA THR A 437 7.44 -9.69 5.72
C THR A 437 8.44 -8.91 4.88
N SER A 438 9.60 -8.59 5.45
CA SER A 438 10.72 -8.02 4.73
C SER A 438 11.09 -8.79 3.47
N ARG A 439 11.02 -10.13 3.53
CA ARG A 439 11.25 -10.99 2.37
C ARG A 439 10.19 -10.82 1.28
N HIS A 440 8.96 -10.46 1.63
CA HIS A 440 7.92 -10.16 0.65
C HIS A 440 8.34 -8.98 -0.21
N TYR A 441 8.77 -7.88 0.39
CA TYR A 441 9.26 -6.70 -0.34
C TYR A 441 10.55 -7.00 -1.15
N TRP A 442 11.43 -7.86 -0.64
CA TRP A 442 12.60 -8.34 -1.40
C TRP A 442 12.23 -9.18 -2.63
N ARG A 443 11.05 -9.82 -2.61
CA ARG A 443 10.50 -10.70 -3.66
C ARG A 443 9.20 -10.16 -4.23
N GLU A 444 9.02 -8.84 -4.24
CA GLU A 444 7.75 -8.18 -4.49
C GLU A 444 7.18 -8.60 -5.87
N PRO A 445 6.09 -9.40 -5.91
CA PRO A 445 5.61 -9.99 -7.15
C PRO A 445 5.07 -8.97 -8.15
N LEU A 446 4.36 -7.94 -7.68
CA LEU A 446 3.76 -6.92 -8.53
C LEU A 446 4.81 -6.03 -9.19
N VAL A 447 5.85 -5.64 -8.45
CA VAL A 447 7.00 -4.90 -8.95
C VAL A 447 7.76 -5.74 -9.97
N LEU A 448 7.98 -7.04 -9.70
CA LEU A 448 8.61 -7.95 -10.64
C LEU A 448 7.83 -8.10 -11.94
N GLU A 449 6.52 -8.36 -11.88
CA GLU A 449 5.70 -8.48 -13.09
C GLU A 449 5.63 -7.14 -13.85
N ALA A 450 5.47 -6.01 -13.15
CA ALA A 450 5.40 -4.69 -13.78
C ALA A 450 6.74 -4.24 -14.39
N MET A 451 7.89 -4.60 -13.80
CA MET A 451 9.21 -4.33 -14.39
C MET A 451 9.43 -5.12 -15.68
N ASN A 452 8.86 -6.32 -15.78
CA ASN A 452 9.00 -7.20 -16.93
C ASN A 452 7.93 -6.98 -18.02
N ASP A 453 6.90 -6.16 -17.74
CA ASP A 453 5.87 -5.80 -18.71
C ASP A 453 6.37 -4.67 -19.63
N GLU A 454 6.48 -4.95 -20.93
CA GLU A 454 6.97 -4.00 -21.93
C GLU A 454 5.91 -3.03 -22.44
N GLU A 455 4.64 -3.27 -22.12
CA GLU A 455 3.50 -2.45 -22.56
C GLU A 455 3.30 -1.21 -21.69
N ILE A 456 3.97 -1.14 -20.52
CA ILE A 456 3.85 -0.06 -19.55
C ILE A 456 5.20 0.58 -19.22
N ASP A 457 5.17 1.82 -18.75
CA ASP A 457 6.32 2.52 -18.19
C ASP A 457 6.20 2.57 -16.66
N LEU A 458 6.81 1.61 -15.95
CA LEU A 458 6.81 1.58 -14.49
C LEU A 458 7.66 2.73 -13.93
N VAL A 459 6.99 3.73 -13.36
CA VAL A 459 7.61 4.98 -12.89
C VAL A 459 8.39 4.76 -11.59
N GLY A 460 7.83 3.99 -10.67
CA GLY A 460 8.38 3.74 -9.34
C GLY A 460 7.42 2.98 -8.45
N VAL A 461 7.79 2.83 -7.19
CA VAL A 461 6.94 2.28 -6.12
C VAL A 461 6.83 3.34 -5.03
N MET A 462 5.61 3.75 -4.73
CA MET A 462 5.33 4.77 -3.72
C MET A 462 4.79 4.12 -2.46
N PHE A 463 5.52 4.27 -1.37
CA PHE A 463 5.10 3.81 -0.05
C PHE A 463 4.35 4.93 0.65
N VAL A 464 3.20 4.60 1.24
CA VAL A 464 2.38 5.53 2.01
C VAL A 464 1.95 4.84 3.29
N GLY A 465 1.92 5.55 4.42
CA GLY A 465 1.51 4.95 5.68
C GLY A 465 0.01 5.00 5.90
N SER A 466 -0.48 4.20 6.85
CA SER A 466 -1.87 4.18 7.33
C SER A 466 -2.00 4.79 8.73
N PRO A 467 -2.13 6.11 8.91
CA PRO A 467 -2.18 6.74 10.23
C PRO A 467 -3.34 6.23 11.09
N GLN A 468 -3.19 6.19 12.41
CA GLN A 468 -4.30 5.86 13.31
C GLN A 468 -5.38 6.96 13.34
N ALA A 469 -4.97 8.23 13.31
CA ALA A 469 -5.89 9.35 13.44
C ALA A 469 -6.62 9.64 12.12
N ASN A 470 -7.95 9.63 12.13
CA ASN A 470 -8.77 9.87 10.93
C ASN A 470 -8.41 11.16 10.17
N SER A 471 -8.12 12.26 10.88
CA SER A 471 -7.70 13.51 10.23
C SER A 471 -6.39 13.37 9.44
N GLU A 472 -5.48 12.52 9.92
CA GLU A 472 -4.20 12.26 9.27
C GLU A 472 -4.39 11.34 8.06
N LYS A 473 -5.28 10.35 8.13
CA LYS A 473 -5.64 9.47 7.00
C LYS A 473 -5.96 10.29 5.74
N TYR A 474 -6.93 11.21 5.85
CA TYR A 474 -7.33 12.07 4.72
C TYR A 474 -6.24 13.08 4.32
N TYR A 475 -5.43 13.55 5.27
CA TYR A 475 -4.31 14.45 4.95
C TYR A 475 -3.26 13.73 4.09
N VAL A 476 -2.86 12.53 4.51
CA VAL A 476 -1.89 11.68 3.81
C VAL A 476 -2.41 11.30 2.43
N SER A 477 -3.66 10.81 2.30
CA SER A 477 -4.28 10.50 1.01
C SER A 477 -4.31 11.71 0.07
N LYS A 478 -4.62 12.92 0.58
CA LYS A 478 -4.60 14.15 -0.23
C LYS A 478 -3.19 14.51 -0.71
N ARG A 479 -2.16 14.27 0.10
CA ARG A 479 -0.76 14.46 -0.32
C ARG A 479 -0.37 13.42 -1.37
N LEU A 480 -0.76 12.17 -1.20
CA LEU A 480 -0.59 11.10 -2.19
C LEU A 480 -1.18 11.51 -3.53
N GLY A 481 -2.48 11.84 -3.57
CA GLY A 481 -3.15 12.22 -4.81
C GLY A 481 -2.44 13.40 -5.51
N MET A 482 -2.04 14.44 -4.78
CA MET A 482 -1.30 15.56 -5.37
C MET A 482 0.07 15.16 -5.93
N THR A 483 0.80 14.28 -5.26
CA THR A 483 2.09 13.78 -5.74
C THR A 483 1.91 12.99 -7.03
N VAL A 484 0.91 12.09 -7.08
CA VAL A 484 0.62 11.29 -8.27
C VAL A 484 0.20 12.17 -9.45
N GLU A 485 -0.64 13.19 -9.21
CA GLU A 485 -1.02 14.19 -10.22
C GLU A 485 0.19 14.91 -10.81
N ALA A 486 1.09 15.39 -9.95
CA ALA A 486 2.29 16.11 -10.36
C ALA A 486 3.27 15.25 -11.16
N MET A 487 3.25 13.93 -10.97
CA MET A 487 4.08 12.98 -11.70
C MET A 487 3.55 12.66 -13.12
N GLY A 488 2.29 13.01 -13.41
CA GLY A 488 1.64 12.72 -14.69
C GLY A 488 1.50 11.21 -14.94
N ILE A 489 1.00 10.49 -13.95
CA ILE A 489 0.73 9.04 -14.00
C ILE A 489 -0.57 8.78 -14.79
N ASP A 490 -0.58 7.74 -15.62
CA ASP A 490 -1.76 7.31 -16.40
C ASP A 490 -2.61 6.26 -15.65
N GLY A 491 -1.95 5.39 -14.88
CA GLY A 491 -2.59 4.34 -14.11
C GLY A 491 -1.84 4.00 -12.83
N ALA A 492 -2.55 3.59 -11.79
CA ALA A 492 -1.97 3.21 -10.51
C ALA A 492 -2.55 1.89 -9.98
N ILE A 493 -1.71 1.13 -9.28
CA ILE A 493 -2.16 -0.03 -8.50
C ILE A 493 -1.92 0.31 -7.04
N VAL A 494 -2.98 0.40 -6.25
CA VAL A 494 -2.91 0.65 -4.82
C VAL A 494 -3.02 -0.70 -4.11
N THR A 495 -2.08 -1.03 -3.24
CA THR A 495 -2.09 -2.27 -2.46
C THR A 495 -2.04 -1.94 -0.97
N THR A 496 -2.56 -2.77 -0.09
CA THR A 496 -2.32 -2.65 1.36
C THR A 496 -1.97 -4.01 1.99
N GLU A 497 -1.01 -4.01 2.92
CA GLU A 497 -0.86 -5.13 3.86
C GLU A 497 -1.84 -4.95 5.03
N GLY A 498 -2.37 -6.06 5.55
CA GLY A 498 -3.39 -6.03 6.61
C GLY A 498 -4.81 -5.80 6.08
N PHE A 499 -5.73 -5.48 6.99
CA PHE A 499 -7.16 -5.33 6.70
C PHE A 499 -7.88 -4.53 7.81
N GLY A 500 -9.18 -4.22 7.66
CA GLY A 500 -9.93 -3.52 8.70
C GLY A 500 -9.66 -2.02 8.70
N ASN A 501 -9.05 -1.46 9.76
CA ASN A 501 -8.84 -0.01 9.85
C ASN A 501 -7.96 0.55 8.72
N ASN A 502 -7.00 -0.25 8.22
CA ASN A 502 -6.20 0.07 7.04
C ASN A 502 -7.05 0.26 5.78
N HIS A 503 -8.18 -0.44 5.66
CA HIS A 503 -9.05 -0.32 4.48
C HIS A 503 -9.64 1.08 4.30
N ILE A 504 -9.71 1.89 5.36
CA ILE A 504 -10.12 3.28 5.30
C ILE A 504 -9.08 4.13 4.56
N ASP A 505 -7.80 3.96 4.89
CA ASP A 505 -6.69 4.64 4.20
C ASP A 505 -6.65 4.19 2.75
N PHE A 506 -6.69 2.88 2.52
CA PHE A 506 -6.66 2.25 1.21
C PHE A 506 -7.76 2.75 0.29
N ALA A 507 -9.02 2.78 0.77
CA ALA A 507 -10.14 3.33 0.03
C ALA A 507 -9.93 4.82 -0.27
N SER A 508 -9.44 5.59 0.71
CA SER A 508 -9.15 7.01 0.56
C SER A 508 -8.01 7.30 -0.43
N HIS A 509 -6.99 6.44 -0.47
CA HIS A 509 -5.89 6.52 -1.43
C HIS A 509 -6.41 6.30 -2.85
N ILE A 510 -7.24 5.26 -3.06
CA ILE A 510 -7.89 4.99 -4.35
C ILE A 510 -8.76 6.17 -4.78
N GLU A 511 -9.55 6.74 -3.86
CA GLU A 511 -10.41 7.88 -4.15
C GLU A 511 -9.61 9.12 -4.58
N GLU A 512 -8.57 9.46 -3.81
CA GLU A 512 -7.73 10.62 -4.10
C GLU A 512 -6.99 10.46 -5.43
N VAL A 513 -6.49 9.27 -5.76
CA VAL A 513 -5.87 9.05 -7.07
C VAL A 513 -6.91 9.07 -8.19
N GLY A 514 -8.02 8.35 -8.03
CA GLY A 514 -9.05 8.19 -9.07
C GLY A 514 -9.76 9.49 -9.45
N LYS A 515 -10.08 10.36 -8.49
CA LYS A 515 -10.77 11.64 -8.76
C LYS A 515 -9.95 12.63 -9.61
N ARG A 516 -8.67 12.33 -9.85
CA ARG A 516 -7.78 13.08 -10.74
C ARG A 516 -7.77 12.54 -12.18
N GLY A 517 -8.65 11.60 -12.49
CA GLY A 517 -8.77 10.98 -13.82
C GLY A 517 -7.73 9.89 -14.09
N ILE A 518 -7.09 9.36 -13.05
CA ILE A 518 -6.10 8.29 -13.13
C ILE A 518 -6.84 6.95 -12.94
N HIS A 519 -6.55 5.96 -13.78
CA HIS A 519 -7.14 4.63 -13.63
C HIS A 519 -6.52 3.91 -12.43
N VAL A 520 -7.34 3.35 -11.54
CA VAL A 520 -6.85 2.71 -10.32
C VAL A 520 -7.35 1.27 -10.22
N VAL A 521 -6.45 0.37 -9.84
CA VAL A 521 -6.78 -0.98 -9.36
C VAL A 521 -6.39 -1.06 -7.89
N GLY A 522 -7.27 -1.57 -7.05
CA GLY A 522 -6.97 -1.87 -5.65
C GLY A 522 -6.68 -3.36 -5.45
N ASP A 523 -5.64 -3.69 -4.66
CA ASP A 523 -5.34 -5.07 -4.24
C ASP A 523 -5.18 -5.17 -2.72
N THR A 524 -5.95 -6.05 -2.10
CA THR A 524 -5.90 -6.30 -0.65
C THR A 524 -6.47 -7.67 -0.32
N TYR A 525 -6.16 -8.19 0.86
CA TYR A 525 -6.98 -9.25 1.43
C TYR A 525 -8.36 -8.67 1.77
N SER A 526 -9.41 -9.15 1.09
CA SER A 526 -10.78 -8.62 1.23
C SER A 526 -11.87 -9.70 1.20
N ALA A 527 -11.55 -10.91 1.67
CA ALA A 527 -12.51 -12.00 1.78
C ALA A 527 -13.39 -11.88 3.04
N VAL A 528 -14.05 -12.97 3.45
CA VAL A 528 -15.06 -13.00 4.52
C VAL A 528 -14.65 -12.22 5.78
N GLN A 529 -13.46 -12.48 6.32
CA GLN A 529 -13.02 -11.82 7.57
C GLN A 529 -12.33 -10.47 7.33
N GLY A 530 -11.82 -10.25 6.13
CA GLY A 530 -11.20 -8.99 5.70
C GLY A 530 -12.14 -8.11 4.90
N ALA A 531 -13.46 -8.32 4.96
CA ALA A 531 -14.40 -7.68 4.05
C ALA A 531 -14.28 -6.16 4.10
N LEU A 532 -14.31 -5.52 2.93
CA LEU A 532 -14.28 -4.06 2.83
C LEU A 532 -15.57 -3.50 3.41
N VAL A 533 -15.45 -2.73 4.48
CA VAL A 533 -16.56 -2.01 5.13
C VAL A 533 -16.66 -0.56 4.66
N VAL A 534 -15.81 -0.17 3.71
CA VAL A 534 -15.76 1.15 3.09
C VAL A 534 -15.60 0.99 1.58
N GLY A 535 -16.25 1.86 0.84
CA GLY A 535 -16.21 1.91 -0.62
C GLY A 535 -16.36 3.34 -1.13
N ASN A 536 -15.94 3.57 -2.36
CA ASN A 536 -16.18 4.83 -3.06
C ASN A 536 -16.29 4.61 -4.57
N LYS A 537 -16.74 5.64 -5.30
CA LYS A 537 -16.99 5.57 -6.75
C LYS A 537 -15.75 5.25 -7.59
N GLN A 538 -14.54 5.34 -7.04
CA GLN A 538 -13.28 5.04 -7.74
C GLN A 538 -12.81 3.58 -7.52
N MET A 539 -13.40 2.83 -6.58
CA MET A 539 -13.06 1.43 -6.30
C MET A 539 -13.74 0.47 -7.27
N ILE A 540 -13.53 0.67 -8.57
CA ILE A 540 -14.20 -0.07 -9.65
C ILE A 540 -13.50 -1.39 -10.03
N ALA A 541 -12.22 -1.52 -9.72
CA ALA A 541 -11.41 -2.69 -10.02
C ALA A 541 -10.65 -3.11 -8.76
N MET A 542 -11.02 -4.28 -8.24
CA MET A 542 -10.54 -4.80 -6.97
C MET A 542 -10.04 -6.23 -7.14
N VAL A 543 -8.84 -6.49 -6.63
CA VAL A 543 -8.22 -7.80 -6.56
C VAL A 543 -8.16 -8.22 -5.10
N ASP A 544 -8.62 -9.45 -4.84
CA ASP A 544 -8.58 -10.07 -3.52
C ASP A 544 -7.37 -11.00 -3.41
N ASN A 545 -6.58 -10.79 -2.35
CA ASN A 545 -5.40 -11.58 -2.00
C ASN A 545 -5.70 -12.86 -1.22
N ASN A 546 -6.95 -13.16 -0.91
CA ASN A 546 -7.30 -14.38 -0.19
C ASN A 546 -6.94 -15.67 -0.93
N LYS A 547 -6.22 -16.57 -0.25
CA LYS A 547 -6.05 -17.97 -0.68
C LYS A 547 -6.69 -18.94 0.30
N SER A 548 -7.06 -18.46 1.51
CA SER A 548 -7.81 -19.22 2.49
C SER A 548 -9.10 -19.77 1.92
N LYS A 549 -9.33 -21.08 2.07
CA LYS A 549 -10.55 -21.74 1.57
C LYS A 549 -11.81 -21.13 2.17
N GLN A 550 -11.75 -20.69 3.43
CA GLN A 550 -12.89 -20.11 4.15
C GLN A 550 -12.97 -18.59 3.99
N GLY A 551 -12.01 -17.94 3.34
CA GLY A 551 -11.96 -16.49 3.23
C GLY A 551 -11.59 -15.79 4.55
N ILE A 552 -10.77 -16.44 5.39
CA ILE A 552 -10.43 -15.98 6.74
C ILE A 552 -8.94 -15.73 6.93
N GLU A 553 -8.60 -14.90 7.92
CA GLU A 553 -7.28 -14.79 8.52
C GLU A 553 -7.12 -16.06 9.39
N ASN A 554 -6.39 -17.04 8.85
CA ASN A 554 -6.27 -18.38 9.45
C ASN A 554 -5.00 -18.56 10.28
N GLU A 555 -4.35 -17.44 10.60
CA GLU A 555 -3.14 -17.35 11.40
C GLU A 555 -1.91 -18.09 10.84
N ILE A 556 -1.96 -18.53 9.58
CA ILE A 556 -0.84 -19.14 8.87
C ILE A 556 -0.06 -18.05 8.16
N LEU A 557 1.22 -17.90 8.50
CA LEU A 557 2.10 -16.87 7.96
C LEU A 557 2.03 -16.80 6.43
N SER A 558 1.76 -15.58 5.92
CA SER A 558 1.73 -15.19 4.51
C SER A 558 0.68 -15.88 3.62
N ASN A 559 -0.28 -16.64 4.16
CA ASN A 559 -1.25 -17.38 3.34
C ASN A 559 -2.06 -16.49 2.38
N ASN A 560 -2.50 -15.32 2.86
CA ASN A 560 -3.36 -14.37 2.14
C ASN A 560 -2.59 -13.13 1.67
N THR A 561 -1.31 -13.30 1.30
CA THR A 561 -0.49 -12.21 0.75
C THR A 561 -0.53 -12.17 -0.78
N LEU A 562 -0.18 -11.02 -1.35
CA LEU A 562 0.03 -10.81 -2.77
C LEU A 562 1.03 -11.84 -3.32
N CYS A 563 0.66 -12.51 -4.40
CA CYS A 563 1.45 -13.47 -5.15
C CYS A 563 1.42 -13.11 -6.64
N LYS A 564 2.23 -13.82 -7.44
CA LYS A 564 2.30 -13.58 -8.88
C LYS A 564 0.94 -13.67 -9.60
N GLU A 565 0.06 -14.57 -9.17
CA GLU A 565 -1.29 -14.69 -9.74
C GLU A 565 -2.18 -13.46 -9.50
N ASP A 566 -1.91 -12.68 -8.44
CA ASP A 566 -2.63 -11.45 -8.12
C ASP A 566 -2.06 -10.31 -8.95
N ALA A 567 -0.73 -10.16 -8.97
CA ALA A 567 -0.03 -9.18 -9.79
C ALA A 567 -0.43 -9.23 -11.28
N ILE A 568 -0.58 -10.44 -11.84
CA ILE A 568 -1.06 -10.63 -13.22
C ILE A 568 -2.49 -10.10 -13.38
N ARG A 569 -3.37 -10.34 -12.41
CA ARG A 569 -4.74 -9.82 -12.42
C ARG A 569 -4.76 -8.30 -12.30
N ASP A 570 -3.92 -7.72 -11.43
CA ASP A 570 -3.82 -6.28 -11.26
C ASP A 570 -3.43 -5.58 -12.56
N LEU A 571 -2.34 -6.05 -13.19
CA LEU A 571 -1.84 -5.51 -14.44
C LEU A 571 -2.86 -5.70 -15.58
N ALA A 572 -3.53 -6.85 -15.65
CA ALA A 572 -4.56 -7.09 -16.65
C ALA A 572 -5.76 -6.14 -16.48
N MET A 573 -6.23 -5.93 -15.26
CA MET A 573 -7.31 -4.99 -14.97
C MET A 573 -6.91 -3.55 -15.27
N LEU A 574 -5.69 -3.14 -14.86
CA LEU A 574 -5.22 -1.79 -15.10
C LEU A 574 -5.07 -1.51 -16.61
N LYS A 575 -4.47 -2.42 -17.36
CA LYS A 575 -4.34 -2.30 -18.82
C LYS A 575 -5.70 -2.26 -19.51
N THR A 576 -6.68 -3.04 -19.02
CA THR A 576 -8.06 -2.99 -19.52
C THR A 576 -8.66 -1.60 -19.33
N LEU A 577 -8.55 -1.03 -18.13
CA LEU A 577 -9.07 0.30 -17.82
C LEU A 577 -8.37 1.39 -18.65
N MET A 578 -7.04 1.41 -18.68
CA MET A 578 -6.27 2.39 -19.48
C MET A 578 -6.54 2.27 -20.99
N GLY A 579 -6.93 1.08 -21.47
CA GLY A 579 -7.33 0.82 -22.84
C GLY A 579 -8.79 1.21 -23.16
N GLY A 580 -9.53 1.78 -22.21
CA GLY A 580 -10.94 2.15 -22.37
C GLY A 580 -11.92 0.96 -22.26
N GLY A 581 -11.44 -0.19 -21.78
CA GLY A 581 -12.27 -1.34 -21.44
C GLY A 581 -13.02 -1.15 -20.12
N THR A 582 -13.95 -2.05 -19.85
CA THR A 582 -14.79 -2.02 -18.64
C THR A 582 -14.53 -3.24 -17.77
N ILE A 583 -14.50 -3.05 -16.45
CA ILE A 583 -14.51 -4.12 -15.46
C ILE A 583 -15.94 -4.30 -14.95
N LYS A 584 -16.34 -5.55 -14.71
CA LYS A 584 -17.65 -5.84 -14.13
C LYS A 584 -17.67 -5.38 -12.67
N GLU A 585 -18.82 -4.87 -12.25
CA GLU A 585 -19.05 -4.52 -10.86
C GLU A 585 -18.84 -5.73 -9.93
N ALA A 586 -18.23 -5.48 -8.77
CA ALA A 586 -17.98 -6.51 -7.78
C ALA A 586 -19.29 -6.98 -7.13
N GLU A 587 -19.34 -8.26 -6.77
CA GLU A 587 -20.44 -8.79 -5.97
C GLU A 587 -20.39 -8.20 -4.55
N ARG A 588 -21.57 -7.94 -3.94
CA ARG A 588 -21.65 -7.42 -2.56
C ARG A 588 -21.06 -8.36 -1.51
N LYS A 589 -21.05 -9.66 -1.79
CA LYS A 589 -20.47 -10.68 -0.91
C LYS A 589 -19.29 -11.31 -1.59
N TRP A 590 -18.29 -11.65 -0.79
CA TRP A 590 -17.12 -12.37 -1.28
C TRP A 590 -17.55 -13.67 -1.98
N ASN A 591 -17.07 -13.85 -3.21
CA ASN A 591 -17.32 -15.03 -4.01
C ASN A 591 -15.99 -15.57 -4.56
N PRO A 592 -15.55 -16.77 -4.14
CA PRO A 592 -14.27 -17.33 -4.58
C PRO A 592 -14.21 -17.58 -6.10
N ASN A 593 -15.36 -17.70 -6.78
CA ASN A 593 -15.38 -17.94 -8.22
C ASN A 593 -14.98 -16.71 -9.04
N VAL A 594 -15.07 -15.49 -8.49
CA VAL A 594 -14.67 -14.26 -9.19
C VAL A 594 -13.20 -14.33 -9.59
N LYS A 595 -12.35 -14.81 -8.68
CA LYS A 595 -10.92 -15.04 -8.97
C LYS A 595 -10.74 -15.97 -10.15
N GLU A 596 -11.35 -17.16 -10.12
CA GLU A 596 -11.17 -18.15 -11.19
C GLU A 596 -11.70 -17.65 -12.53
N ASN A 597 -12.85 -16.99 -12.55
CA ASN A 597 -13.41 -16.38 -13.76
C ASN A 597 -12.45 -15.34 -14.37
N ASN A 598 -11.84 -14.49 -13.54
CA ASN A 598 -10.88 -13.49 -14.02
C ASN A 598 -9.63 -14.16 -14.60
N ILE A 599 -9.11 -15.21 -13.95
CA ILE A 599 -7.94 -15.92 -14.46
C ILE A 599 -8.27 -16.61 -15.78
N GLU A 600 -9.41 -17.30 -15.91
CA GLU A 600 -9.81 -17.94 -17.17
C GLU A 600 -9.87 -16.94 -18.34
N VAL A 601 -10.39 -15.74 -18.09
CA VAL A 601 -10.44 -14.65 -19.08
C VAL A 601 -9.03 -14.19 -19.47
N ILE A 602 -8.15 -14.00 -18.49
CA ILE A 602 -6.76 -13.61 -18.72
C ILE A 602 -6.01 -14.68 -19.51
N GLU A 603 -6.10 -15.95 -19.11
CA GLU A 603 -5.45 -17.08 -19.78
C GLU A 603 -5.90 -17.21 -21.24
N LYS A 604 -7.21 -17.04 -21.49
CA LYS A 604 -7.77 -17.05 -22.84
C LYS A 604 -7.27 -15.88 -23.68
N THR A 605 -7.08 -14.71 -23.08
CA THR A 605 -6.67 -13.49 -23.78
C THR A 605 -5.17 -13.49 -24.10
N LEU A 606 -4.34 -13.89 -23.13
CA LEU A 606 -2.88 -13.89 -23.25
C LEU A 606 -2.33 -15.18 -23.87
N GLY A 607 -3.13 -16.26 -23.92
CA GLY A 607 -2.68 -17.57 -24.38
C GLY A 607 -1.62 -18.21 -23.46
N GLN A 608 -1.54 -17.75 -22.21
CA GLN A 608 -0.58 -18.21 -21.20
C GLN A 608 -1.33 -18.71 -19.98
N LYS A 609 -0.82 -19.78 -19.36
CA LYS A 609 -1.39 -20.32 -18.13
C LYS A 609 -0.89 -19.53 -16.93
N VAL A 610 -1.81 -19.14 -16.04
CA VAL A 610 -1.48 -18.52 -14.76
C VAL A 610 -1.39 -19.62 -13.70
N GLU A 611 -0.24 -19.79 -13.07
CA GLU A 611 -0.08 -20.79 -12.01
C GLU A 611 -0.77 -20.31 -10.73
N ARG A 612 -1.64 -21.15 -10.17
CA ARG A 612 -2.29 -20.90 -8.88
C ARG A 612 -1.39 -21.41 -7.78
N VAL A 613 -1.26 -20.63 -6.71
CA VAL A 613 -0.52 -21.03 -5.52
C VAL A 613 -1.41 -21.85 -4.59
N GLU A 614 -0.83 -22.89 -3.98
CA GLU A 614 -1.50 -23.79 -3.03
C GLU A 614 -1.92 -23.06 -1.76
N ASN A 615 -3.02 -23.46 -1.12
CA ASN A 615 -3.50 -22.87 0.13
C ASN A 615 -3.25 -23.76 1.36
N GLU A 616 -3.78 -23.38 2.52
CA GLU A 616 -3.57 -24.06 3.80
C GLU A 616 -3.97 -25.55 3.83
N GLN A 617 -4.72 -26.04 2.85
CA GLN A 617 -5.13 -27.44 2.80
C GLN A 617 -3.96 -28.39 2.47
N ILE A 618 -2.84 -27.89 1.94
CA ILE A 618 -1.63 -28.70 1.73
C ILE A 618 -0.81 -28.93 3.00
N LEU A 619 -1.07 -28.16 4.06
CA LEU A 619 -0.35 -28.26 5.32
C LEU A 619 -0.97 -29.31 6.25
N PRO A 620 -0.19 -29.98 7.10
CA PRO A 620 -0.75 -30.75 8.21
C PRO A 620 -1.62 -29.83 9.08
N LYS A 621 -2.81 -30.30 9.47
CA LYS A 621 -3.71 -29.48 10.30
C LYS A 621 -3.12 -29.28 11.69
N SER A 622 -2.98 -28.01 12.10
CA SER A 622 -2.62 -27.67 13.48
C SER A 622 -3.80 -27.95 14.42
N LYS A 623 -3.49 -28.11 15.71
CA LYS A 623 -4.51 -28.23 16.76
C LYS A 623 -5.46 -27.01 16.73
N LYS A 624 -4.90 -25.81 16.57
CA LYS A 624 -5.65 -24.54 16.45
C LYS A 624 -6.64 -24.58 15.29
N ARG A 625 -6.21 -25.08 14.12
CA ARG A 625 -7.10 -25.25 12.96
C ARG A 625 -8.22 -26.26 13.20
N GLN A 626 -7.93 -27.41 13.80
CA GLN A 626 -8.96 -28.41 14.10
C GLN A 626 -9.99 -27.91 15.13
N GLU A 627 -9.54 -27.15 16.12
CA GLU A 627 -10.37 -26.75 17.26
C GLU A 627 -11.10 -25.42 17.05
N ILE A 628 -10.60 -24.52 16.19
CA ILE A 628 -11.13 -23.15 16.05
C ILE A 628 -11.74 -22.93 14.66
N TYR A 629 -10.96 -23.13 13.59
CA TYR A 629 -11.35 -22.71 12.23
C TYR A 629 -12.06 -23.78 11.41
N GLU A 630 -11.61 -25.03 11.51
CA GLU A 630 -12.09 -26.17 10.74
C GLU A 630 -12.65 -27.26 11.66
N LYS A 631 -13.62 -26.88 12.50
CA LYS A 631 -14.38 -27.85 13.32
C LYS A 631 -15.13 -28.81 12.40
N GLU A 632 -14.96 -30.10 12.62
CA GLU A 632 -15.71 -31.16 11.92
C GLU A 632 -17.20 -31.18 12.28
#